data_AF-A0A7K8XSH1-F1
#
_entry.id   AF-A0A7K8XSH1-F1
#
_cell.length_a   1.000
_cell.length_b   1.000
_cell.length_c   1.000
_cell.angle_alpha   90.00
_cell.angle_beta   90.00
_cell.angle_gamma   90.00
#
_symmetry.space_group_name_H-M   'P 1'
#
loop_
_entity.id
_entity.type
_entity.pdbx_description
1 polymer ?
#
loop_
_entity_poly.entity_id
_entity_poly.type
_entity_poly.pdbx_seq_one_letter_code
_entity_poly.pdbx_strand_id
1 'polypeptide(L)'
;QLFRQEGTCYQQAKRVLHAAVPDRLHAREREIGIIRQFLRDHVCGRQPGSLYISGPPGTGKTACMSRVLLDCKAELTGSKTIVLNCMALSSPAGIFPAMAQELGLAGATGREGVRRLEKKLTAQGPMVLLVLDELDQLESKGQDVLYTLFEWPQLPGSRLVLVGLANALDLTDRSLARLAACPTGSPQLLHFPPYTREQLTAILTERLGQVAGDPVLDAVALQFCARKVSAVSGDARKALDVCRRAVEVVELEVRNQTLLKPLPGGE
;
A
#
# COMPACT_ATOMS: atom_id res chain seq x y z
N GLN A 1 34.61 -18.61 -21.40
CA GLN A 1 33.28 -18.00 -21.48
C GLN A 1 32.54 -17.90 -20.11
N LEU A 2 33.17 -18.17 -18.96
CA LEU A 2 32.48 -18.23 -17.65
C LEU A 2 32.16 -16.87 -16.97
N PHE A 3 32.88 -15.79 -17.25
CA PHE A 3 32.82 -14.58 -16.41
C PHE A 3 31.67 -13.58 -16.71
N ARG A 4 30.89 -13.79 -17.79
CA ARG A 4 29.74 -12.91 -18.09
C ARG A 4 28.50 -13.21 -17.23
N GLN A 5 28.41 -14.41 -16.63
CA GLN A 5 27.23 -14.84 -15.89
C GLN A 5 27.15 -14.25 -14.46
N GLU A 6 28.28 -13.94 -13.82
CA GLU A 6 28.29 -13.39 -12.46
C GLU A 6 27.76 -11.95 -12.40
N GLY A 7 28.09 -11.10 -13.38
CA GLY A 7 27.53 -9.73 -13.44
C GLY A 7 26.01 -9.71 -13.62
N THR A 8 25.45 -10.71 -14.30
CA THR A 8 24.00 -10.80 -14.54
C THR A 8 23.21 -11.26 -13.33
N CYS A 9 23.76 -12.11 -12.45
CA CYS A 9 23.04 -12.57 -11.27
C CYS A 9 22.87 -11.45 -10.22
N TYR A 10 23.90 -10.63 -9.99
CA TYR A 10 23.80 -9.47 -9.09
C TYR A 10 22.80 -8.42 -9.59
N GLN A 11 22.77 -8.17 -10.90
CA GLN A 11 21.81 -7.24 -11.51
C GLN A 11 20.37 -7.76 -11.39
N GLN A 12 20.14 -9.06 -11.58
CA GLN A 12 18.83 -9.69 -11.39
C GLN A 12 18.40 -9.64 -9.92
N ALA A 13 19.30 -9.97 -8.97
CA ALA A 13 19.02 -9.88 -7.54
C ALA A 13 18.62 -8.46 -7.13
N LYS A 14 19.32 -7.42 -7.60
CA LYS A 14 18.97 -6.02 -7.31
C LYS A 14 17.61 -5.61 -7.89
N ARG A 15 17.25 -6.10 -9.09
CA ARG A 15 15.93 -5.85 -9.68
C ARG A 15 14.80 -6.46 -8.85
N VAL A 16 15.01 -7.69 -8.38
CA VAL A 16 14.02 -8.43 -7.62
C VAL A 16 13.90 -7.93 -6.17
N LEU A 17 14.99 -7.43 -5.60
CA LEU A 17 15.02 -6.73 -4.30
C LEU A 17 14.51 -5.29 -4.37
N HIS A 18 14.13 -4.78 -5.54
CA HIS A 18 13.55 -3.45 -5.65
C HIS A 18 12.19 -3.41 -4.94
N ALA A 19 11.90 -2.30 -4.24
CA ALA A 19 10.67 -2.11 -3.48
C ALA A 19 9.38 -1.94 -4.33
N ALA A 20 9.43 -2.33 -5.62
CA ALA A 20 8.25 -2.33 -6.48
C ALA A 20 7.19 -3.31 -5.96
N VAL A 21 5.93 -2.98 -6.22
CA VAL A 21 4.77 -3.79 -5.82
C VAL A 21 4.96 -5.21 -6.38
N PRO A 22 5.03 -6.25 -5.53
CA PRO A 22 5.16 -7.61 -6.01
C PRO A 22 3.87 -8.08 -6.71
N ASP A 23 4.02 -9.07 -7.59
CA ASP A 23 2.89 -9.86 -8.07
C ASP A 23 2.24 -10.66 -6.95
N ARG A 24 3.02 -11.13 -5.95
CA ARG A 24 2.52 -11.85 -4.76
C ARG A 24 2.96 -11.18 -3.47
N LEU A 25 1.99 -10.82 -2.63
CA LEU A 25 2.23 -10.31 -1.29
C LEU A 25 2.14 -11.47 -0.31
N HIS A 26 3.30 -11.98 0.10
CA HIS A 26 3.38 -12.93 1.20
C HIS A 26 3.18 -12.25 2.55
N ALA A 27 2.72 -13.04 3.52
CA ALA A 27 2.58 -12.69 4.93
C ALA A 27 1.49 -11.65 5.25
N ARG A 28 0.55 -11.42 4.33
CA ARG A 28 -0.63 -10.55 4.50
C ARG A 28 -1.93 -11.21 4.05
N GLU A 29 -1.97 -12.54 4.00
CA GLU A 29 -3.08 -13.33 3.50
C GLU A 29 -4.35 -13.09 4.34
N ARG A 30 -4.19 -12.92 5.66
CA ARG A 30 -5.29 -12.62 6.58
C ARG A 30 -5.89 -11.24 6.30
N GLU A 31 -5.06 -10.20 6.23
CA GLU A 31 -5.50 -8.83 5.96
C GLU A 31 -6.12 -8.71 4.57
N ILE A 32 -5.53 -9.35 3.56
CA ILE A 32 -6.10 -9.45 2.21
C ILE A 32 -7.48 -10.11 2.25
N GLY A 33 -7.63 -11.19 3.01
CA GLY A 33 -8.92 -11.87 3.21
C GLY A 33 -9.98 -10.94 3.80
N ILE A 34 -9.62 -10.17 4.83
CA ILE A 34 -10.53 -9.20 5.47
C ILE A 34 -10.94 -8.09 4.49
N ILE A 35 -10.00 -7.50 3.75
CA ILE A 35 -10.31 -6.44 2.77
C ILE A 35 -11.21 -7.00 1.66
N ARG A 36 -10.91 -8.19 1.13
CA ARG A 36 -11.76 -8.83 0.11
C ARG A 36 -13.18 -9.06 0.62
N GLN A 37 -13.32 -9.59 1.83
CA GLN A 37 -14.63 -9.82 2.43
C GLN A 37 -15.40 -8.51 2.60
N PHE A 38 -14.74 -7.47 3.13
CA PHE A 38 -15.34 -6.14 3.26
C PHE A 38 -15.85 -5.58 1.93
N LEU A 39 -15.02 -5.64 0.88
CA LEU A 39 -15.41 -5.16 -0.45
C LEU A 39 -16.59 -5.96 -1.01
N ARG A 40 -16.63 -7.27 -0.80
CA ARG A 40 -17.72 -8.12 -1.27
C ARG A 40 -19.02 -7.80 -0.55
N ASP A 41 -18.98 -7.66 0.77
CA ASP A 41 -20.15 -7.35 1.60
C ASP A 41 -20.75 -5.98 1.26
N HIS A 42 -19.91 -4.98 1.01
CA HIS A 42 -20.38 -3.60 0.81
C HIS A 42 -20.61 -3.27 -0.67
N VAL A 43 -19.67 -3.59 -1.55
CA VAL A 43 -19.79 -3.27 -2.97
C VAL A 43 -20.79 -4.21 -3.66
N CYS A 44 -20.68 -5.53 -3.45
CA CYS A 44 -21.62 -6.48 -4.06
C CYS A 44 -22.97 -6.50 -3.33
N GLY A 45 -22.96 -6.36 -2.00
CA GLY A 45 -24.19 -6.22 -1.19
C GLY A 45 -24.90 -4.86 -1.34
N ARG A 46 -24.30 -3.93 -2.09
CA ARG A 46 -24.79 -2.56 -2.32
C ARG A 46 -25.11 -1.81 -1.02
N GLN A 47 -24.28 -2.01 -0.01
CA GLN A 47 -24.35 -1.32 1.28
C GLN A 47 -23.22 -0.29 1.37
N PRO A 48 -23.50 0.94 1.79
CA PRO A 48 -22.44 1.89 2.09
C PRO A 48 -21.66 1.42 3.32
N GLY A 49 -20.39 1.80 3.40
CA GLY A 49 -19.57 1.49 4.56
C GLY A 49 -18.20 2.14 4.50
N SER A 50 -17.49 2.05 5.61
CA SER A 50 -16.16 2.64 5.75
C SER A 50 -15.20 1.65 6.40
N LEU A 51 -14.03 1.52 5.80
CA LEU A 51 -12.90 0.72 6.28
C LEU A 51 -11.71 1.65 6.49
N TYR A 52 -11.19 1.65 7.70
CA TYR A 52 -9.98 2.38 8.05
C TYR A 52 -8.83 1.40 8.27
N ILE A 53 -7.82 1.51 7.43
CA ILE A 53 -6.62 0.66 7.44
C ILE A 53 -5.46 1.47 8.03
N SER A 54 -4.97 1.03 9.18
CA SER A 54 -3.86 1.68 9.89
C SER A 54 -2.65 0.78 9.98
N GLY A 55 -1.47 1.38 10.12
CA GLY A 55 -0.27 0.65 10.48
C GLY A 55 0.99 1.40 10.08
N PRO A 56 2.16 1.07 10.63
CA PRO A 56 3.40 1.77 10.33
C PRO A 56 3.75 1.80 8.83
N PRO A 57 4.60 2.74 8.38
CA PRO A 57 5.08 2.75 7.01
C PRO A 57 5.83 1.46 6.68
N GLY A 58 5.71 1.02 5.42
CA GLY A 58 6.43 -0.17 4.94
C GLY A 58 5.82 -1.53 5.35
N THR A 59 4.64 -1.53 5.99
CA THR A 59 3.87 -2.74 6.34
C THR A 59 3.07 -3.33 5.16
N GLY A 60 3.03 -2.64 4.01
CA GLY A 60 2.43 -3.17 2.79
C GLY A 60 0.95 -2.82 2.55
N LYS A 61 0.38 -1.85 3.27
CA LYS A 61 -1.03 -1.41 3.13
C LYS A 61 -1.43 -1.09 1.68
N THR A 62 -0.74 -0.12 1.05
CA THR A 62 -0.98 0.29 -0.36
C THR A 62 -0.83 -0.87 -1.33
N ALA A 63 0.19 -1.71 -1.13
CA ALA A 63 0.44 -2.86 -1.99
C ALA A 63 -0.69 -3.89 -1.87
N CYS A 64 -1.14 -4.20 -0.64
CA CYS A 64 -2.26 -5.11 -0.39
C CYS A 64 -3.54 -4.58 -1.02
N MET A 65 -3.85 -3.29 -0.82
CA MET A 65 -5.05 -2.70 -1.40
C MET A 65 -5.04 -2.74 -2.93
N SER A 66 -3.91 -2.36 -3.55
CA SER A 66 -3.76 -2.41 -5.01
C SER A 66 -3.92 -3.83 -5.56
N ARG A 67 -3.35 -4.82 -4.86
CA ARG A 67 -3.49 -6.24 -5.21
C ARG A 67 -4.94 -6.70 -5.11
N VAL A 68 -5.63 -6.37 -4.02
CA VAL A 68 -7.03 -6.73 -3.81
C VAL A 68 -7.92 -6.13 -4.90
N LEU A 69 -7.71 -4.86 -5.27
CA LEU A 69 -8.45 -4.21 -6.35
C LEU A 69 -8.22 -4.88 -7.71
N LEU A 70 -6.99 -5.34 -7.98
CA LEU A 70 -6.66 -6.09 -9.19
C LEU A 70 -7.37 -7.45 -9.21
N ASP A 71 -7.29 -8.20 -8.11
CA ASP A 71 -7.88 -9.53 -7.97
C ASP A 71 -9.41 -9.49 -8.03
N CYS A 72 -10.02 -8.47 -7.42
CA CYS A 72 -11.47 -8.30 -7.39
C CYS A 72 -12.02 -7.47 -8.57
N LYS A 73 -11.22 -7.16 -9.60
CA LYS A 73 -11.64 -6.30 -10.72
C LYS A 73 -12.92 -6.79 -11.41
N ALA A 74 -13.07 -8.11 -11.57
CA ALA A 74 -14.27 -8.71 -12.14
C ALA A 74 -15.50 -8.51 -11.23
N GLU A 75 -15.36 -8.72 -9.92
CA GLU A 75 -16.42 -8.51 -8.92
C GLU A 75 -16.82 -7.03 -8.82
N LEU A 76 -15.87 -6.11 -9.05
CA LEU A 76 -16.05 -4.66 -8.95
C LEU A 76 -16.55 -4.01 -10.25
N THR A 77 -16.75 -4.75 -11.35
CA THR A 77 -17.04 -4.18 -12.69
C THR A 77 -18.36 -3.37 -12.72
N GLY A 78 -19.30 -3.65 -11.82
CA GLY A 78 -20.55 -2.88 -11.67
C GLY A 78 -20.44 -1.64 -10.77
N SER A 79 -19.25 -1.34 -10.23
CA SER A 79 -18.99 -0.22 -9.34
C SER A 79 -18.00 0.77 -9.95
N LYS A 80 -18.05 2.01 -9.51
CA LYS A 80 -17.08 3.04 -9.89
C LYS A 80 -15.98 3.10 -8.82
N THR A 81 -14.82 2.55 -9.15
CA THR A 81 -13.63 2.58 -8.27
C THR A 81 -12.81 3.83 -8.55
N ILE A 82 -12.49 4.57 -7.48
CA ILE A 82 -11.66 5.78 -7.49
C ILE A 82 -10.54 5.57 -6.48
N VAL A 83 -9.30 5.70 -6.92
CA VAL A 83 -8.11 5.59 -6.05
C VAL A 83 -7.37 6.91 -6.08
N LEU A 84 -7.22 7.55 -4.92
CA LEU A 84 -6.55 8.83 -4.78
C LEU A 84 -5.42 8.72 -3.75
N ASN A 85 -4.25 9.21 -4.12
CA ASN A 85 -3.14 9.39 -3.18
C ASN A 85 -3.18 10.80 -2.62
N CYS A 86 -3.44 10.94 -1.32
CA CYS A 86 -3.58 12.24 -0.68
C CYS A 86 -2.27 13.03 -0.64
N MET A 87 -1.10 12.37 -0.73
CA MET A 87 0.20 13.06 -0.88
C MET A 87 0.34 13.85 -2.17
N ALA A 88 -0.41 13.50 -3.22
CA ALA A 88 -0.38 14.22 -4.49
C ALA A 88 -1.20 15.52 -4.46
N LEU A 89 -1.96 15.77 -3.39
CA LEU A 89 -2.81 16.94 -3.25
C LEU A 89 -2.03 18.11 -2.63
N SER A 90 -2.22 19.31 -3.18
CA SER A 90 -1.59 20.53 -2.65
C SER A 90 -2.25 21.06 -1.37
N SER A 91 -3.48 20.64 -1.08
CA SER A 91 -4.21 20.98 0.13
C SER A 91 -5.23 19.89 0.49
N PRO A 92 -5.59 19.73 1.78
CA PRO A 92 -6.60 18.75 2.20
C PRO A 92 -7.96 18.94 1.52
N ALA A 93 -8.37 20.19 1.26
CA ALA A 93 -9.61 20.50 0.55
C ALA A 93 -9.55 20.14 -0.95
N GLY A 94 -8.36 19.87 -1.49
CA GLY A 94 -8.13 19.42 -2.86
C GLY A 94 -8.69 18.02 -3.16
N ILE A 95 -9.08 17.26 -2.13
CA ILE A 95 -9.69 15.94 -2.32
C ILE A 95 -11.04 16.01 -3.04
N PHE A 96 -11.86 17.01 -2.71
CA PHE A 96 -13.18 17.17 -3.30
C PHE A 96 -13.13 17.44 -4.82
N PRO A 97 -12.34 18.41 -5.33
CA PRO A 97 -12.24 18.60 -6.78
C PRO A 97 -11.59 17.39 -7.47
N ALA A 98 -10.63 16.70 -6.86
CA ALA A 98 -10.06 15.47 -7.42
C ALA A 98 -11.12 14.36 -7.57
N MET A 99 -11.92 14.14 -6.53
CA MET A 99 -13.06 13.21 -6.59
C MET A 99 -14.12 13.64 -7.61
N ALA A 100 -14.41 14.94 -7.69
CA ALA A 100 -15.40 15.47 -8.63
C ALA A 100 -14.95 15.24 -10.08
N GLN A 101 -13.67 15.44 -10.38
CA GLN A 101 -13.09 15.15 -11.68
C GLN A 101 -13.26 13.67 -12.05
N GLU A 102 -12.90 12.76 -11.14
CA GLU A 102 -13.06 11.31 -11.33
C GLU A 102 -14.53 10.92 -11.52
N LEU A 103 -15.46 11.60 -10.85
CA LEU A 103 -16.91 11.39 -10.98
C LEU A 103 -17.55 12.05 -12.21
N GLY A 104 -16.79 12.82 -13.01
CA GLY A 104 -17.29 13.54 -14.19
C GLY A 104 -18.06 14.83 -13.86
N LEU A 105 -17.79 15.42 -12.70
CA LEU A 105 -18.40 16.64 -12.17
C LEU A 105 -17.40 17.82 -12.21
N ALA A 106 -16.74 18.03 -13.36
CA ALA A 106 -15.73 19.07 -13.52
C ALA A 106 -16.30 20.48 -13.26
N GLY A 107 -15.48 21.36 -12.65
CA GLY A 107 -15.80 22.78 -12.45
C GLY A 107 -16.51 23.13 -11.13
N ALA A 108 -16.72 22.17 -10.23
CA ALA A 108 -17.31 22.45 -8.93
C ALA A 108 -16.22 22.72 -7.87
N THR A 109 -16.13 23.96 -7.39
CA THR A 109 -15.14 24.39 -6.39
C THR A 109 -15.80 24.73 -5.06
N GLY A 110 -15.03 24.64 -3.97
CA GLY A 110 -15.48 25.01 -2.62
C GLY A 110 -16.68 24.20 -2.11
N ARG A 111 -17.53 24.85 -1.30
CA ARG A 111 -18.71 24.22 -0.67
C ARG A 111 -19.76 23.73 -1.67
N GLU A 112 -19.86 24.36 -2.83
CA GLU A 112 -20.80 23.92 -3.87
C GLU A 112 -20.37 22.57 -4.46
N GLY A 113 -19.05 22.36 -4.64
CA GLY A 113 -18.49 21.07 -5.07
C GLY A 113 -18.82 19.94 -4.10
N VAL A 114 -18.66 20.17 -2.80
CA VAL A 114 -19.01 19.20 -1.74
C VAL A 114 -20.48 18.81 -1.83
N ARG A 115 -21.40 19.79 -1.95
CA ARG A 115 -22.85 19.53 -2.04
C ARG A 115 -23.23 18.79 -3.33
N ARG A 116 -22.56 19.06 -4.45
CA ARG A 116 -22.79 18.34 -5.72
C ARG A 116 -22.30 16.90 -5.63
N LEU A 117 -21.15 16.66 -4.99
CA LEU A 117 -20.63 15.32 -4.72
C LEU A 117 -21.61 14.52 -3.85
N GLU A 118 -22.07 15.11 -2.75
CA GLU A 118 -23.04 14.50 -1.86
C GLU A 118 -24.32 14.08 -2.59
N LYS A 119 -24.90 14.98 -3.40
CA LYS A 119 -26.05 14.67 -4.26
C LYS A 119 -25.76 13.55 -5.25
N LYS A 120 -24.56 13.49 -5.82
CA LYS A 120 -24.17 12.42 -6.75
C LYS A 120 -24.04 11.08 -6.03
N LEU A 121 -23.53 11.06 -4.81
CA LEU A 121 -23.33 9.85 -4.00
C LEU A 121 -24.65 9.30 -3.42
N THR A 122 -25.66 10.15 -3.25
CA THR A 122 -27.00 9.76 -2.77
C THR A 122 -28.02 9.55 -3.91
N ALA A 123 -27.71 10.00 -5.13
CA ALA A 123 -28.53 9.71 -6.31
C ALA A 123 -28.43 8.25 -6.75
N GLN A 124 -29.45 7.77 -7.47
CA GLN A 124 -29.45 6.42 -8.04
C GLN A 124 -28.26 6.21 -8.99
N GLY A 125 -27.61 5.05 -8.88
CA GLY A 125 -26.50 4.66 -9.73
C GLY A 125 -25.69 3.48 -9.18
N PRO A 126 -24.51 3.17 -9.78
CA PRO A 126 -23.61 2.11 -9.32
C PRO A 126 -22.98 2.44 -7.95
N MET A 127 -22.50 1.45 -7.20
CA MET A 127 -21.72 1.74 -5.98
C MET A 127 -20.45 2.51 -6.34
N VAL A 128 -19.99 3.40 -5.44
CA VAL A 128 -18.73 4.13 -5.60
C VAL A 128 -17.76 3.63 -4.54
N LEU A 129 -16.66 3.02 -4.96
CA LEU A 129 -15.57 2.61 -4.09
C LEU A 129 -14.50 3.70 -4.12
N LEU A 130 -14.32 4.42 -3.01
CA LEU A 130 -13.29 5.44 -2.85
C LEU A 130 -12.16 4.90 -1.98
N VAL A 131 -10.96 4.85 -2.53
CA VAL A 131 -9.75 4.44 -1.84
C VAL A 131 -8.85 5.65 -1.69
N LEU A 132 -8.58 6.03 -0.44
CA LEU A 132 -7.74 7.16 -0.08
C LEU A 132 -6.44 6.65 0.55
N ASP A 133 -5.34 6.77 -0.17
CA ASP A 133 -4.00 6.42 0.33
C ASP A 133 -3.34 7.62 1.01
N GLU A 134 -2.51 7.37 2.03
CA GLU A 134 -1.86 8.39 2.87
C GLU A 134 -2.89 9.41 3.45
N LEU A 135 -3.98 8.89 4.02
CA LEU A 135 -5.10 9.67 4.56
C LEU A 135 -4.68 10.65 5.66
N ASP A 136 -3.56 10.39 6.32
CA ASP A 136 -2.97 11.28 7.33
C ASP A 136 -2.62 12.66 6.77
N GLN A 137 -2.40 12.80 5.46
CA GLN A 137 -2.20 14.11 4.82
C GLN A 137 -3.45 15.00 4.82
N LEU A 138 -4.64 14.43 4.98
CA LEU A 138 -5.88 15.19 5.07
C LEU A 138 -6.13 15.72 6.49
N GLU A 139 -5.29 15.35 7.46
CA GLU A 139 -5.37 15.88 8.81
C GLU A 139 -4.98 17.36 8.84
N SER A 140 -5.91 18.20 9.26
CA SER A 140 -5.70 19.63 9.46
C SER A 140 -6.22 20.03 10.84
N LYS A 141 -5.86 21.23 11.32
CA LYS A 141 -6.24 21.71 12.66
C LYS A 141 -7.76 21.69 12.93
N GLY A 142 -8.59 21.74 11.90
CA GLY A 142 -10.06 21.61 12.01
C GLY A 142 -10.59 20.20 11.77
N GLN A 143 -9.83 19.30 11.13
CA GLN A 143 -10.21 17.94 10.74
C GLN A 143 -11.52 17.83 9.92
N ASP A 144 -12.13 18.94 9.48
CA ASP A 144 -13.45 19.00 8.83
C ASP A 144 -13.55 18.09 7.59
N VAL A 145 -12.48 17.98 6.81
CA VAL A 145 -12.45 17.18 5.57
C VAL A 145 -12.57 15.69 5.86
N LEU A 146 -11.82 15.19 6.85
CA LEU A 146 -11.86 13.78 7.23
C LEU A 146 -13.24 13.40 7.77
N TYR A 147 -13.80 14.21 8.68
CA TYR A 147 -15.15 13.96 9.21
C TYR A 147 -16.20 13.92 8.10
N THR A 148 -16.18 14.90 7.20
CA THR A 148 -17.12 14.96 6.06
C THR A 148 -17.04 13.68 5.21
N LEU A 149 -15.83 13.18 4.94
CA LEU A 149 -15.65 11.96 4.15
C LEU A 149 -16.19 10.70 4.84
N PHE A 150 -16.01 10.56 6.15
CA PHE A 150 -16.53 9.42 6.92
C PHE A 150 -18.03 9.53 7.23
N GLU A 151 -18.62 10.71 7.16
CA GLU A 151 -20.06 10.92 7.25
C GLU A 151 -20.80 10.52 5.96
N TRP A 152 -20.16 10.64 4.79
CA TRP A 152 -20.80 10.37 3.50
C TRP A 152 -21.35 8.94 3.33
N PRO A 153 -20.66 7.86 3.75
CA PRO A 153 -21.26 6.52 3.73
C PRO A 153 -22.51 6.42 4.62
N GLN A 154 -22.62 7.23 5.67
CA GLN A 154 -23.74 7.19 6.62
C GLN A 154 -24.97 7.99 6.16
N LEU A 155 -24.87 8.72 5.05
CA LEU A 155 -26.01 9.48 4.52
C LEU A 155 -27.10 8.53 4.01
N PRO A 156 -28.39 8.91 4.17
CA PRO A 156 -29.51 8.10 3.71
C PRO A 156 -29.45 7.94 2.18
N GLY A 157 -29.46 6.69 1.72
CA GLY A 157 -29.35 6.37 0.30
C GLY A 157 -27.93 6.53 -0.28
N SER A 158 -26.90 6.68 0.57
CA SER A 158 -25.51 6.70 0.12
C SER A 158 -25.11 5.39 -0.54
N ARG A 159 -24.37 5.50 -1.64
CA ARG A 159 -23.76 4.36 -2.35
C ARG A 159 -22.24 4.37 -2.25
N LEU A 160 -21.69 5.07 -1.25
CA LEU A 160 -20.26 5.22 -1.04
C LEU A 160 -19.69 4.11 -0.15
N VAL A 161 -18.65 3.44 -0.63
CA VAL A 161 -17.76 2.59 0.16
C VAL A 161 -16.42 3.29 0.25
N LEU A 162 -16.04 3.69 1.47
CA LEU A 162 -14.80 4.41 1.75
C LEU A 162 -13.73 3.46 2.30
N VAL A 163 -12.53 3.46 1.73
CA VAL A 163 -11.36 2.77 2.28
C VAL A 163 -10.26 3.81 2.48
N GLY A 164 -9.89 4.09 3.73
CA GLY A 164 -8.82 5.02 4.07
C GLY A 164 -7.59 4.28 4.58
N LEU A 165 -6.41 4.56 4.01
CA LEU A 165 -5.13 4.00 4.44
C LEU A 165 -4.30 5.09 5.14
N ALA A 166 -3.80 4.82 6.34
CA ALA A 166 -3.02 5.79 7.11
C ALA A 166 -1.84 5.16 7.86
N ASN A 167 -0.81 5.94 8.19
CA ASN A 167 0.37 5.46 8.90
C ASN A 167 0.20 5.46 10.42
N ALA A 168 -0.49 6.45 10.96
CA ALA A 168 -0.68 6.60 12.39
C ALA A 168 -1.92 5.83 12.87
N LEU A 169 -1.72 5.04 13.92
CA LEU A 169 -2.83 4.60 14.77
C LEU A 169 -3.48 5.79 15.47
N ASP A 170 -2.77 6.89 15.71
CA ASP A 170 -3.28 8.02 16.52
C ASP A 170 -4.40 8.85 15.87
N LEU A 171 -4.59 8.73 14.55
CA LEU A 171 -5.80 9.21 13.88
C LEU A 171 -7.06 8.50 14.42
N THR A 172 -6.91 7.37 15.12
CA THR A 172 -8.01 6.64 15.74
C THR A 172 -8.40 7.18 17.11
N ASP A 173 -7.48 7.48 18.03
CA ASP A 173 -7.91 7.79 19.40
C ASP A 173 -8.57 9.15 19.59
N ARG A 174 -8.25 10.18 18.79
CA ARG A 174 -8.94 11.48 18.85
C ARG A 174 -10.01 11.67 17.78
N SER A 175 -9.71 11.24 16.55
CA SER A 175 -10.58 11.47 15.40
C SER A 175 -11.63 10.36 15.26
N LEU A 176 -11.26 9.09 15.51
CA LEU A 176 -12.27 8.03 15.64
C LEU A 176 -13.03 8.10 16.96
N ALA A 177 -12.53 8.65 18.07
CA ALA A 177 -13.38 8.83 19.25
C ALA A 177 -14.60 9.74 18.97
N ARG A 178 -14.43 10.76 18.11
CA ARG A 178 -15.54 11.62 17.66
C ARG A 178 -16.42 10.94 16.59
N LEU A 179 -15.84 10.12 15.70
CA LEU A 179 -16.60 9.33 14.72
C LEU A 179 -17.31 8.10 15.34
N ALA A 180 -16.75 7.52 16.40
CA ALA A 180 -17.33 6.42 17.18
C ALA A 180 -18.37 6.93 18.18
N ALA A 181 -18.25 8.19 18.62
CA ALA A 181 -19.33 8.91 19.30
C ALA A 181 -20.47 9.32 18.33
N CYS A 182 -20.29 9.14 17.02
CA CYS A 182 -21.35 9.38 16.05
C CYS A 182 -22.36 8.21 16.10
N PRO A 183 -23.67 8.47 16.29
CA PRO A 183 -24.68 7.43 16.49
C PRO A 183 -24.87 6.46 15.30
N THR A 184 -24.35 6.81 14.12
CA THR A 184 -24.67 6.18 12.84
C THR A 184 -23.68 5.11 12.38
N GLY A 185 -22.62 4.82 13.14
CA GLY A 185 -21.77 3.64 12.94
C GLY A 185 -20.30 3.97 12.73
N SER A 186 -19.43 3.25 13.44
CA SER A 186 -17.98 3.39 13.35
C SER A 186 -17.41 2.72 12.10
N PRO A 187 -16.33 3.26 11.49
CA PRO A 187 -15.63 2.56 10.43
C PRO A 187 -15.05 1.24 10.97
N GLN A 188 -15.08 0.21 10.13
CA GLN A 188 -14.37 -1.02 10.43
C GLN A 188 -12.87 -0.73 10.48
N LEU A 189 -12.20 -1.16 11.56
CA LEU A 189 -10.77 -0.95 11.75
C LEU A 189 -9.99 -2.20 11.33
N LEU A 190 -8.98 -2.01 10.48
CA LEU A 190 -8.02 -3.05 10.14
C LEU A 190 -6.59 -2.56 10.39
N HIS A 191 -5.93 -3.17 11.37
CA HIS A 191 -4.55 -2.86 11.71
C HIS A 191 -3.56 -3.76 10.96
N PHE A 192 -2.55 -3.15 10.35
CA PHE A 192 -1.40 -3.78 9.73
C PHE A 192 -0.19 -3.72 10.69
N PRO A 193 0.07 -4.79 11.47
CA PRO A 193 1.20 -4.81 12.39
C PRO A 193 2.54 -4.78 11.63
N PRO A 194 3.64 -4.30 12.24
CA PRO A 194 5.00 -4.51 11.72
C PRO A 194 5.26 -5.97 11.36
N TYR A 195 6.10 -6.21 10.35
CA TYR A 195 6.43 -7.58 9.95
C TYR A 195 7.29 -8.27 11.01
N THR A 196 6.95 -9.54 11.30
CA THR A 196 7.78 -10.40 12.15
C THR A 196 9.04 -10.86 11.43
N ARG A 197 9.99 -11.42 12.19
CA ARG A 197 11.20 -12.02 11.63
C ARG A 197 10.87 -13.11 10.60
N GLU A 198 9.92 -13.98 10.90
CA GLU A 198 9.51 -15.09 10.05
C GLU A 198 8.89 -14.58 8.76
N GLN A 199 8.03 -13.55 8.86
CA GLN A 199 7.40 -12.91 7.70
C GLN A 199 8.44 -12.21 6.80
N LEU A 200 9.35 -11.43 7.39
CA LEU A 200 10.43 -10.78 6.62
C LEU A 200 11.35 -11.81 5.95
N THR A 201 11.67 -12.90 6.65
CA THR A 201 12.49 -13.99 6.07
C THR A 201 11.78 -14.59 4.86
N ALA A 202 10.49 -14.94 5.00
CA ALA A 202 9.69 -15.49 3.91
C ALA A 202 9.63 -14.54 2.70
N ILE A 203 9.41 -13.24 2.93
CA ILE A 203 9.40 -12.22 1.87
C ILE A 203 10.74 -12.17 1.16
N LEU A 204 11.86 -12.12 1.89
CA LEU A 204 13.20 -12.06 1.29
C LEU A 204 13.52 -13.33 0.48
N THR A 205 13.21 -14.49 1.03
CA THR A 205 13.43 -15.79 0.38
C THR A 205 12.58 -15.94 -0.88
N GLU A 206 11.30 -15.56 -0.85
CA GLU A 206 10.43 -15.61 -2.03
C GLU A 206 10.96 -14.71 -3.14
N ARG A 207 11.32 -13.46 -2.80
CA ARG A 207 11.89 -12.52 -3.76
C ARG A 207 13.14 -13.12 -4.38
N LEU A 208 14.14 -13.45 -3.57
CA LEU A 208 15.42 -13.97 -4.10
C LEU A 208 15.26 -15.31 -4.85
N GLY A 209 14.26 -16.12 -4.54
CA GLY A 209 13.93 -17.34 -5.27
C GLY A 209 13.43 -17.09 -6.71
N GLN A 210 13.07 -15.86 -7.08
CA GLN A 210 12.74 -15.49 -8.47
C GLN A 210 13.98 -15.30 -9.35
N VAL A 211 15.17 -15.19 -8.74
CA VAL A 211 16.44 -15.07 -9.47
C VAL A 211 16.86 -16.47 -9.91
N ALA A 212 17.13 -16.65 -11.21
CA ALA A 212 17.64 -17.91 -11.73
C ALA A 212 19.13 -18.07 -11.41
N GLY A 213 19.51 -19.19 -10.80
CA GLY A 213 20.89 -19.55 -10.50
C GLY A 213 21.14 -19.88 -9.02
N ASP A 214 22.41 -19.89 -8.63
CA ASP A 214 22.82 -20.13 -7.25
C ASP A 214 22.42 -18.97 -6.33
N PRO A 215 22.11 -19.26 -5.05
CA PRO A 215 21.68 -18.25 -4.11
C PRO A 215 22.78 -17.19 -3.90
N VAL A 216 22.48 -15.95 -4.30
CA VAL A 216 23.38 -14.78 -4.10
C VAL A 216 23.56 -14.46 -2.62
N LEU A 217 22.60 -14.84 -1.77
CA LEU A 217 22.60 -14.59 -0.34
C LEU A 217 22.25 -15.87 0.42
N ASP A 218 23.07 -16.20 1.42
CA ASP A 218 22.84 -17.35 2.29
C ASP A 218 21.56 -17.19 3.13
N ALA A 219 20.88 -18.31 3.37
CA ALA A 219 19.67 -18.34 4.21
C ALA A 219 19.91 -17.80 5.63
N VAL A 220 21.10 -18.05 6.20
CA VAL A 220 21.50 -17.53 7.52
C VAL A 220 21.63 -16.01 7.51
N ALA A 221 22.15 -15.43 6.42
CA ALA A 221 22.25 -13.99 6.26
C ALA A 221 20.87 -13.33 6.13
N LEU A 222 19.93 -13.96 5.40
CA LEU A 222 18.55 -13.50 5.29
C LEU A 222 17.84 -13.50 6.65
N GLN A 223 17.97 -14.59 7.43
CA GLN A 223 17.42 -14.68 8.79
C GLN A 223 18.04 -13.63 9.72
N PHE A 224 19.35 -13.38 9.60
CA PHE A 224 20.03 -12.34 10.38
C PHE A 224 19.48 -10.95 10.05
N CYS A 225 19.36 -10.62 8.76
CA CYS A 225 18.78 -9.36 8.28
C CYS A 225 17.34 -9.18 8.79
N ALA A 226 16.49 -10.19 8.57
CA ALA A 226 15.10 -10.18 9.00
C ALA A 226 14.98 -9.96 10.51
N ARG A 227 15.78 -10.66 11.33
CA ARG A 227 15.79 -10.51 12.79
C ARG A 227 16.18 -9.10 13.22
N LYS A 228 17.20 -8.51 12.57
CA LYS A 228 17.65 -7.15 12.90
C LYS A 228 16.61 -6.11 12.50
N VAL A 229 16.00 -6.22 11.32
CA VAL A 229 15.01 -5.26 10.84
C VAL A 229 13.70 -5.37 11.61
N SER A 230 13.23 -6.59 11.93
CA SER A 230 12.02 -6.79 12.73
C SER A 230 12.15 -6.22 14.15
N ALA A 231 13.34 -6.33 14.76
CA ALA A 231 13.60 -5.80 16.10
C ALA A 231 13.60 -4.26 16.15
N VAL A 232 13.93 -3.58 15.04
CA VAL A 232 14.02 -2.11 15.00
C VAL A 232 12.74 -1.46 14.46
N SER A 233 12.13 -2.03 13.42
CA SER A 233 10.99 -1.38 12.74
C SER A 233 9.96 -2.32 12.15
N GLY A 234 10.36 -3.52 11.67
CA GLY A 234 9.46 -4.41 10.92
C GLY A 234 9.02 -3.86 9.57
N ASP A 235 9.79 -2.96 8.96
CA ASP A 235 9.54 -2.40 7.62
C ASP A 235 10.19 -3.30 6.54
N ALA A 236 9.36 -3.82 5.62
CA ALA A 236 9.85 -4.67 4.54
C ALA A 236 10.72 -3.92 3.51
N ARG A 237 10.49 -2.62 3.30
CA ARG A 237 11.32 -1.79 2.40
C ARG A 237 12.75 -1.72 2.93
N LYS A 238 12.92 -1.51 4.24
CA LYS A 238 14.25 -1.50 4.88
C LYS A 238 14.95 -2.84 4.77
N ALA A 239 14.24 -3.95 4.96
CA ALA A 239 14.82 -5.29 4.78
C ALA A 239 15.34 -5.51 3.36
N LEU A 240 14.52 -5.18 2.35
CA LEU A 240 14.90 -5.27 0.94
C LEU A 240 16.09 -4.35 0.60
N ASP A 241 16.10 -3.12 1.12
CA ASP A 241 17.18 -2.15 0.91
C ASP A 241 18.50 -2.57 1.53
N VAL A 242 18.48 -3.25 2.68
CA VAL A 242 19.70 -3.79 3.32
C VAL A 242 20.28 -4.91 2.47
N CYS A 243 19.45 -5.87 2.04
CA CYS A 243 19.88 -6.94 1.15
C CYS A 243 20.41 -6.41 -0.19
N ARG A 244 19.74 -5.41 -0.78
CA ARG A 244 20.16 -4.79 -2.03
C ARG A 244 21.54 -4.14 -1.89
N ARG A 245 21.76 -3.37 -0.81
CA ARG A 245 23.05 -2.73 -0.54
C ARG A 245 24.17 -3.74 -0.31
N ALA A 246 23.89 -4.85 0.38
CA ALA A 246 24.87 -5.92 0.56
C ALA A 246 25.34 -6.48 -0.81
N VAL A 247 24.40 -6.72 -1.73
CA VAL A 247 24.71 -7.17 -3.09
C VAL A 247 25.50 -6.13 -3.88
N GLU A 248 25.19 -4.84 -3.73
CA GLU A 248 25.92 -3.75 -4.40
C GLU A 248 27.38 -3.66 -3.94
N VAL A 249 27.64 -3.83 -2.64
CA VAL A 249 29.00 -3.82 -2.09
C VAL A 249 29.82 -4.98 -2.66
N VAL A 250 29.25 -6.19 -2.67
CA VAL A 250 29.93 -7.38 -3.23
C VAL A 250 30.18 -7.21 -4.73
N GLU A 251 29.22 -6.69 -5.49
CA GLU A 251 29.40 -6.43 -6.92
C GLU A 251 30.55 -5.44 -7.18
N LEU A 252 30.68 -4.39 -6.36
CA LEU A 252 31.77 -3.41 -6.46
C LEU A 252 33.13 -4.04 -6.12
N GLU A 253 33.20 -4.86 -5.07
CA GLU A 253 34.43 -5.56 -4.67
C GLU A 253 34.89 -6.54 -5.76
N VAL A 254 33.98 -7.35 -6.29
CA VAL A 254 34.28 -8.29 -7.38
C VAL A 254 34.76 -7.53 -8.61
N ARG A 255 34.08 -6.44 -9.01
CA ARG A 255 34.52 -5.59 -10.14
C ARG A 255 35.93 -5.05 -9.95
N ASN A 256 36.23 -4.51 -8.77
CA ASN A 256 37.55 -3.97 -8.45
C ASN A 256 38.63 -5.07 -8.46
N GLN A 257 38.34 -6.27 -7.96
CA GLN A 257 39.27 -7.41 -8.02
C GLN A 257 39.52 -7.89 -9.45
N THR A 258 38.50 -7.88 -10.34
CA THR A 258 38.70 -8.20 -11.77
C THR A 258 39.58 -7.19 -12.50
N LEU A 259 39.53 -5.91 -12.14
CA LEU A 259 40.40 -4.88 -12.71
C LEU A 259 41.86 -5.02 -12.25
N LEU A 260 42.09 -5.66 -11.10
CA LEU A 260 43.41 -5.85 -10.50
C LEU A 260 44.09 -7.18 -10.88
N LYS A 261 43.42 -8.10 -11.59
CA LYS A 261 44.07 -9.30 -12.14
C LYS A 261 44.74 -8.95 -13.48
N PRO A 262 46.07 -9.05 -13.61
CA PRO A 262 46.74 -8.92 -14.90
C PRO A 262 46.20 -10.01 -15.83
N LEU A 263 46.03 -9.69 -17.12
CA LEU A 263 45.84 -10.70 -18.16
C LEU A 263 46.92 -11.78 -17.98
N PRO A 264 46.58 -13.08 -17.90
CA PRO A 264 47.59 -14.12 -17.93
C PRO A 264 48.38 -13.91 -19.23
N GLY A 265 49.68 -13.68 -19.08
CA GLY A 265 50.59 -13.43 -20.19
C GLY A 265 50.39 -14.49 -21.27
N GLY A 266 50.17 -14.02 -22.49
CA GLY A 266 50.27 -14.89 -23.65
C GLY A 266 51.71 -15.34 -23.78
N GLU A 267 51.93 -16.64 -23.64
CA GLU A 267 53.03 -17.33 -24.32
C GLU A 267 52.66 -17.54 -25.80
#